data_AF-A0A8X6FWY1-F1
#
_entry.id   AF-A0A8X6FWY1-F1
#
_cell.length_a   1.000
_cell.length_b   1.000
_cell.length_c   1.000
_cell.angle_alpha   90.00
_cell.angle_beta   90.00
_cell.angle_gamma   90.00
#
_symmetry.space_group_name_H-M   'P 1'
#
loop_
_entity.id
_entity.type
_entity.pdbx_description
1 polymer ?
#
loop_
_entity_poly.entity_id
_entity_poly.type
_entity_poly.pdbx_seq_one_letter_code
_entity_poly.pdbx_strand_id
1 'polypeptide(L)'
;MLGAEFFLGTLMTPLLILIGTILLYWYSVRNFDYWKKRNVPYVKPYPFVGSVVENMRKFTRKLVAWETDESIHFRKCEKDIDYIKRA
;
A
#
# COMPACT_ATOMS: atom_id res chain seq x y z
N MET A 1 31.74 -4.28 -37.37
CA MET A 1 31.08 -5.35 -36.59
C MET A 1 30.41 -4.87 -35.29
N LEU A 2 30.68 -3.64 -34.79
CA LEU A 2 29.98 -3.09 -33.60
C LEU A 2 28.55 -2.53 -33.86
N GLY A 3 28.21 -2.18 -35.10
CA GLY A 3 26.95 -1.49 -35.39
C GLY A 3 25.70 -2.37 -35.23
N ALA A 4 25.75 -3.62 -35.69
CA ALA A 4 24.60 -4.52 -35.68
C ALA A 4 24.16 -4.91 -34.26
N GLU A 5 25.10 -5.13 -33.34
CA GLU A 5 24.84 -5.46 -31.94
C GLU A 5 24.11 -4.33 -31.20
N PHE A 6 24.45 -3.07 -31.52
CA PHE A 6 23.82 -1.89 -30.93
C PHE A 6 22.36 -1.75 -31.37
N PHE A 7 22.08 -1.89 -32.66
CA PHE A 7 20.72 -1.78 -33.19
C PHE A 7 19.82 -2.95 -32.78
N LEU A 8 20.35 -4.17 -32.77
CA LEU A 8 19.61 -5.35 -32.30
C LEU A 8 19.31 -5.26 -30.81
N GLY A 9 20.30 -4.88 -29.99
CA GLY A 9 20.10 -4.68 -28.55
C GLY A 9 19.07 -3.61 -28.23
N THR A 10 19.13 -2.44 -28.87
CA THR A 10 18.21 -1.32 -28.60
C THR A 10 16.76 -1.61 -29.01
N LEU A 11 16.53 -2.42 -30.05
CA LEU A 11 15.17 -2.79 -30.47
C LEU A 11 14.60 -3.97 -29.68
N MET A 12 15.43 -4.96 -29.34
CA MET A 12 14.96 -6.17 -28.65
C MET A 12 14.78 -5.96 -27.14
N THR A 13 15.60 -5.12 -26.51
CA THR A 13 15.49 -4.81 -25.07
C THR A 13 14.12 -4.27 -24.65
N PRO A 14 13.54 -3.22 -25.29
CA PRO A 14 12.24 -2.71 -24.90
C PRO A 14 11.12 -3.74 -25.14
N LEU A 15 11.24 -4.57 -26.17
CA LEU A 15 10.29 -5.66 -26.44
C LEU A 15 10.30 -6.69 -25.29
N LEU A 16 11.48 -7.11 -24.84
CA LEU A 16 11.63 -8.04 -23.72
C LEU A 16 11.10 -7.45 -22.41
N ILE A 17 11.37 -6.17 -22.14
CA ILE A 17 10.83 -5.47 -20.96
C ILE A 17 9.31 -5.39 -21.01
N LEU A 18 8.74 -5.06 -22.17
CA LEU A 18 7.29 -4.98 -22.36
C LEU A 18 6.63 -6.34 -22.12
N ILE A 19 7.14 -7.40 -22.76
CA ILE A 19 6.65 -8.77 -22.58
C ILE A 19 6.80 -9.21 -21.12
N GLY A 20 7.96 -8.96 -20.51
CA GLY A 20 8.22 -9.28 -19.11
C GLY A 20 7.23 -8.60 -18.17
N THR A 21 6.93 -7.32 -18.40
CA THR A 21 5.99 -6.55 -17.56
C THR A 21 4.55 -7.04 -17.73
N ILE A 22 4.13 -7.39 -18.95
CA ILE A 22 2.79 -7.96 -19.21
C ILE A 22 2.66 -9.31 -18.52
N LEU A 23 3.65 -10.19 -18.67
CA LEU A 23 3.66 -11.51 -18.02
C LEU A 23 3.63 -11.38 -16.49
N LEU A 24 4.42 -10.46 -15.96
CA LEU A 24 4.50 -10.21 -14.53
C LEU A 24 3.17 -9.64 -13.98
N TYR A 25 2.53 -8.73 -14.72
CA TYR A 25 1.19 -8.22 -14.39
C TYR A 25 0.16 -9.35 -14.42
N TRP A 26 0.16 -10.16 -15.48
CA TRP A 26 -0.77 -11.29 -15.62
C TRP A 26 -0.59 -12.32 -14.50
N TYR A 27 0.66 -12.69 -14.19
CA TYR A 27 0.97 -13.57 -13.07
C TYR A 27 0.47 -13.01 -11.74
N SER A 28 0.64 -11.70 -11.52
CA SER A 28 0.22 -11.04 -10.29
C SER A 28 -1.31 -11.00 -10.12
N VAL A 29 -2.07 -10.81 -11.21
CA VAL A 29 -3.53 -10.64 -11.18
C VAL A 29 -4.29 -11.98 -11.22
N ARG A 30 -3.67 -13.05 -11.74
CA ARG A 30 -4.31 -14.37 -11.94
C ARG A 30 -4.99 -14.95 -10.68
N ASN A 31 -4.48 -14.63 -9.49
CA ASN A 31 -4.96 -15.21 -8.23
C ASN A 31 -6.03 -14.36 -7.50
N PHE A 32 -6.45 -13.22 -8.06
CA PHE A 32 -7.34 -12.27 -7.39
C PHE A 32 -8.77 -12.80 -7.16
N ASP A 33 -9.20 -13.80 -7.93
CA ASP A 33 -10.52 -14.40 -7.81
C ASP A 33 -10.62 -15.51 -6.74
N TYR A 34 -9.51 -15.84 -6.05
CA TYR A 34 -9.48 -16.94 -5.08
C TYR A 34 -10.54 -16.78 -3.97
N TRP A 35 -10.65 -15.59 -3.39
CA TRP A 35 -11.60 -15.27 -2.31
C TRP A 35 -13.01 -15.04 -2.84
N LYS A 36 -13.14 -14.45 -4.04
CA LYS A 36 -14.41 -14.26 -4.74
C LYS A 36 -15.15 -15.58 -4.96
N LYS A 37 -14.44 -16.62 -5.42
CA LYS A 37 -15.00 -17.96 -5.64
C LYS A 37 -15.49 -18.65 -4.36
N ARG A 38 -15.02 -18.22 -3.19
CA ARG A 38 -15.37 -18.78 -1.88
C ARG A 38 -16.44 -17.98 -1.14
N ASN A 39 -16.99 -16.92 -1.77
CA ASN A 39 -17.91 -15.98 -1.12
C ASN A 39 -17.37 -15.39 0.19
N VAL A 40 -16.04 -15.29 0.32
CA VAL A 40 -15.42 -14.67 1.50
C VAL A 40 -15.31 -13.17 1.23
N PRO A 41 -15.80 -12.29 2.12
CA PRO A 41 -15.62 -10.85 2.00
C PRO A 41 -14.13 -10.51 1.86
N TYR A 42 -13.75 -9.84 0.78
CA TYR A 42 -12.36 -9.49 0.50
C TYR A 42 -12.23 -8.05 0.00
N VAL A 43 -11.09 -7.44 0.32
CA VAL A 43 -10.70 -6.14 -0.24
C VAL A 43 -10.08 -6.39 -1.61
N LYS A 44 -10.48 -5.60 -2.61
CA LYS A 44 -9.91 -5.70 -3.96
C LYS A 44 -8.39 -5.51 -3.90
N PRO A 45 -7.59 -6.55 -4.23
CA PRO A 45 -6.13 -6.46 -4.15
C PRO A 45 -5.56 -5.59 -5.28
N TYR A 46 -4.46 -4.90 -4.99
CA TYR A 46 -3.66 -4.21 -5.99
C TYR A 46 -2.62 -5.15 -6.61
N PRO A 47 -2.28 -5.01 -7.91
CA PRO A 47 -1.15 -5.72 -8.52
C PRO A 47 0.13 -5.53 -7.67
N PHE A 48 0.92 -6.60 -7.50
CA PHE A 48 2.17 -6.65 -6.70
C PHE A 48 2.02 -6.58 -5.18
N VAL A 49 1.17 -5.70 -4.66
CA VAL A 49 1.07 -5.43 -3.20
C VAL A 49 -0.15 -6.07 -2.53
N GLY A 50 -1.14 -6.51 -3.30
CA GLY A 50 -2.33 -7.19 -2.77
C GLY A 50 -3.17 -6.28 -1.86
N SER A 51 -3.61 -6.82 -0.72
CA SER A 51 -4.40 -6.10 0.29
C SER A 51 -3.55 -5.36 1.33
N VAL A 52 -2.21 -5.44 1.24
CA VAL A 52 -1.28 -4.88 2.25
C VAL A 52 -1.44 -3.37 2.35
N VAL A 53 -1.63 -2.66 1.22
CA VAL A 53 -1.79 -1.20 1.20
C VAL A 53 -3.03 -0.77 1.99
N GLU A 54 -4.17 -1.44 1.78
CA GLU A 54 -5.40 -1.07 2.49
C GLU A 54 -5.30 -1.42 3.98
N ASN A 55 -4.64 -2.54 4.32
CA ASN A 55 -4.40 -2.89 5.72
C ASN A 55 -3.45 -1.92 6.41
N MET A 56 -2.38 -1.49 5.73
CA MET A 56 -1.46 -0.45 6.21
C MET A 56 -2.21 0.86 6.42
N ARG A 57 -3.02 1.31 5.45
CA ARG A 57 -3.80 2.54 5.57
C ARG A 57 -4.78 2.53 6.74
N LYS A 58 -5.40 1.38 7.02
CA LYS A 58 -6.26 1.19 8.20
C LYS A 58 -5.45 1.21 9.49
N PHE A 59 -4.30 0.54 9.49
CA PHE A 59 -3.39 0.51 10.64
C PHE A 59 -2.86 1.91 10.97
N THR A 60 -2.36 2.66 10.00
CA THR A 60 -1.86 4.02 10.20
C THR A 60 -2.95 4.95 10.76
N ARG A 61 -4.18 4.89 10.21
CA ARG A 61 -5.29 5.68 10.76
C ARG A 61 -5.62 5.30 12.20
N LYS A 62 -5.56 4.01 12.52
CA LYS A 62 -5.76 3.53 13.88
C LYS A 62 -4.66 4.07 14.81
N LEU A 63 -3.39 4.01 14.40
CA LEU A 63 -2.27 4.58 15.17
C LEU A 63 -2.43 6.09 15.40
N VAL A 64 -2.75 6.85 14.35
CA VAL A 64 -2.99 8.30 14.47
C VAL A 64 -4.18 8.60 15.40
N ALA A 65 -5.24 7.78 15.36
CA ALA A 65 -6.38 7.94 16.26
C ALA A 65 -6.00 7.70 17.73
N TRP A 66 -5.15 6.70 18.03
CA TRP A 66 -4.66 6.46 19.39
C TRP A 66 -3.80 7.62 19.90
N GLU A 67 -2.86 8.10 19.07
CA GLU A 67 -2.02 9.24 19.40
C GLU A 67 -2.85 10.51 19.69
N THR A 68 -3.90 10.72 18.86
CA THR A 68 -4.79 11.87 19.03
C THR A 68 -5.57 11.78 20.35
N ASP A 69 -6.09 10.60 20.69
CA ASP A 69 -6.86 10.39 21.92
C ASP A 69 -6.01 10.61 23.17
N GLU A 70 -4.77 10.10 23.17
CA GLU A 70 -3.81 10.31 24.25
C GLU A 70 -3.49 11.81 24.43
N SER A 71 -3.27 12.54 23.33
CA SER A 71 -3.04 13.99 23.38
C SER A 71 -4.24 14.79 23.90
N ILE A 72 -5.48 14.36 23.58
CA ILE A 72 -6.71 14.99 24.05
C ILE A 72 -6.87 14.75 25.55
N HIS A 73 -6.63 13.52 26.00
CA HIS A 73 -6.69 13.17 27.42
C HIS A 73 -5.69 14.00 28.24
N PHE A 74 -4.45 14.12 27.77
CA PHE A 74 -3.43 14.93 28.45
C PHE A 74 -3.82 16.41 28.53
N ARG A 75 -4.28 17.01 27.42
CA ARG A 75 -4.78 18.40 27.41
C ARG A 75 -5.97 18.62 28.35
N LYS A 76 -6.80 17.60 28.55
CA LYS A 76 -7.91 17.68 29.50
C LYS A 76 -7.41 17.73 30.94
N CYS A 77 -6.47 16.86 31.31
CA CYS A 77 -5.80 16.89 32.62
C CYS A 77 -5.10 18.23 32.89
N GLU A 78 -4.38 18.79 31.92
CA GLU A 78 -3.69 20.07 32.07
C GLU A 78 -4.66 21.21 32.40
N LYS A 79 -5.79 21.29 31.67
CA LYS A 79 -6.85 22.27 31.95
C LYS A 79 -7.46 22.10 33.34
N ASP A 80 -7.64 20.87 33.79
CA ASP A 80 -8.21 20.59 35.10
C ASP A 80 -7.23 20.99 36.23
N ILE A 81 -5.92 20.80 36.05
CA ILE A 81 -4.88 21.30 36.96
C ILE A 81 -4.86 22.83 36.99
N ASP A 82 -4.93 23.48 35.83
CA ASP A 82 -4.95 24.94 35.74
C ASP A 82 -6.21 25.58 36.32
N TYR A 83 -7.32 24.86 36.33
CA TYR A 83 -8.53 25.26 37.02
C TYR A 83 -8.33 25.21 38.54
N ILE A 84 -7.76 24.12 39.05
CA ILE A 84 -7.47 23.95 40.49
C ILE A 84 -6.51 25.03 40.98
N LYS A 85 -5.47 25.38 40.21
CA LYS A 85 -4.53 26.44 40.59
C LYS A 85 -5.13 27.86 40.61
N ARG A 86 -6.28 28.05 39.96
CA ARG A 86 -6.99 29.32 39.87
C ARG A 86 -8.11 29.49 40.91
N ALA A 87 -8.50 28.41 41.58
CA ALA A 87 -9.45 28.41 42.69
C ALA A 87 -8.72 28.65 44.03
#